data_AF-A0A349WW79-F1
#
_entry.id   AF-A0A349WW79-F1
#
_cell.length_a   1.000
_cell.length_b   1.000
_cell.length_c   1.000
_cell.angle_alpha   90.00
_cell.angle_beta   90.00
_cell.angle_gamma   90.00
#
_symmetry.space_group_name_H-M   'P 1'
#
loop_
_entity.id
_entity.type
_entity.pdbx_description
1 polymer ?
#
loop_
_entity_poly.entity_id
_entity_poly.type
_entity_poly.pdbx_seq_one_letter_code
_entity_poly.pdbx_strand_id
1 'polypeptide(L)' 'MEKELPNGAKEYVEKRLSWEKYLGCDSEVAIQAFGIYLKRVASGTKGTPEQDWLAAEEIVRRRFIIELLEGPAS' A
#
# COMPACT_ATOMS: atom_id res chain seq x y z
N MET A 1 17.99 8.91 1.71
CA MET A 1 17.37 10.12 2.28
C MET A 1 15.91 10.11 1.88
N GLU A 2 15.02 9.69 2.78
CA GLU A 2 13.59 9.96 2.61
C GLU A 2 13.43 11.48 2.69
N LYS A 3 13.10 12.13 1.58
CA LYS A 3 12.65 13.52 1.64
C LYS A 3 11.36 13.50 2.44
N GLU A 4 11.35 14.12 3.62
CA GLU A 4 10.13 14.29 4.39
C GLU A 4 9.08 14.93 3.49
N LEU A 5 7.97 14.22 3.29
CA LEU A 5 6.84 14.74 2.55
C LEU A 5 6.38 16.04 3.24
N PRO A 6 6.10 17.11 2.50
CA PRO A 6 5.48 18.30 3.07
C PRO A 6 4.27 17.91 3.92
N ASN A 7 4.01 18.57 5.04
CA ASN A 7 2.99 18.14 6.01
C ASN A 7 1.61 17.81 5.37
N GLY A 8 1.14 18.61 4.41
CA GLY A 8 -0.11 18.34 3.70
C GLY A 8 -0.09 17.10 2.79
N ALA A 9 1.08 16.71 2.28
CA ALA A 9 1.24 15.52 1.46
C ALA A 9 1.17 14.24 2.31
N LYS A 10 1.71 14.27 3.52
CA LYS A 10 1.58 13.14 4.47
C LYS A 10 0.12 12.92 4.85
N GLU A 11 -0.60 13.97 5.23
CA GLU A 11 -2.02 13.88 5.58
C GLU A 11 -2.90 13.34 4.43
N TYR A 12 -2.63 13.77 3.20
CA TYR A 12 -3.33 13.26 2.02
C TYR A 12 -3.15 11.75 1.85
N VAL A 13 -1.91 11.26 1.94
CA VAL A 13 -1.58 9.84 1.76
C VAL A 13 -2.23 8.98 2.86
N GLU A 14 -2.13 9.40 4.13
CA GLU A 14 -2.77 8.67 5.24
C GLU A 14 -4.29 8.64 5.09
N LYS A 15 -4.90 9.77 4.71
CA LYS A 15 -6.34 9.85 4.49
C LYS A 15 -6.76 8.89 3.39
N ARG A 16 -6.04 8.83 2.27
CA ARG A 16 -6.36 7.92 1.17
C ARG A 16 -6.19 6.44 1.57
N LEU A 17 -5.13 6.10 2.31
CA LEU A 17 -4.95 4.74 2.86
C LEU A 17 -6.05 4.33 3.84
N SER A 18 -6.52 5.26 4.67
CA SER A 18 -7.65 4.96 5.56
C SER A 18 -8.92 4.60 4.78
N TRP A 19 -9.14 5.20 3.61
CA TRP A 19 -10.28 4.88 2.73
C TRP A 19 -10.14 3.48 2.15
N GLU A 20 -8.94 3.08 1.74
CA GLU A 20 -8.67 1.70 1.30
C GLU A 20 -9.10 0.69 2.38
N LYS A 21 -8.81 0.96 3.65
CA LYS A 21 -9.23 0.08 4.74
C LYS A 21 -10.76 -0.07 4.86
N TYR A 22 -11.53 0.97 4.52
CA TYR A 22 -13.00 0.91 4.52
C TYR A 22 -13.58 0.17 3.32
N LEU A 23 -12.86 0.11 2.19
CA LEU A 23 -13.29 -0.61 0.98
C LEU A 23 -13.18 -2.14 1.14
N GLY A 24 -12.42 -2.63 2.13
CA GLY A 24 -12.31 -4.05 2.42
C GLY A 24 -11.70 -4.82 1.26
N CYS A 25 -12.41 -5.85 0.75
CA CYS A 25 -11.92 -6.72 -0.32
C CYS A 25 -11.74 -6.00 -1.66
N ASP A 26 -12.46 -4.90 -1.89
CA ASP A 26 -12.34 -4.08 -3.10
C ASP A 26 -11.20 -3.07 -3.01
N SER A 27 -10.50 -3.00 -1.87
CA SER A 27 -9.34 -2.13 -1.71
C SER A 27 -8.13 -2.62 -2.48
N GLU A 28 -7.35 -1.68 -3.00
CA GLU A 28 -6.09 -1.98 -3.66
C GLU A 28 -5.10 -2.64 -2.69
N VAL A 29 -5.16 -2.27 -1.40
CA VAL A 29 -4.36 -2.91 -0.34
C VAL A 29 -4.72 -4.38 -0.21
N ALA A 30 -6.01 -4.75 -0.18
CA ALA A 30 -6.43 -6.14 -0.07
C ALA A 30 -6.02 -6.97 -1.30
N ILE A 31 -6.17 -6.41 -2.50
CA ILE A 31 -5.76 -7.07 -3.75
C ILE A 31 -4.24 -7.32 -3.75
N GLN A 32 -3.44 -6.32 -3.35
CA GLN A 32 -1.99 -6.45 -3.25
C GLN A 32 -1.58 -7.46 -2.16
N ALA A 33 -2.22 -7.42 -0.99
CA ALA A 33 -1.98 -8.34 0.11
C ALA A 33 -2.26 -9.79 -0.29
N PHE A 34 -3.34 -10.03 -1.05
CA PHE A 34 -3.65 -11.35 -1.59
C PHE A 34 -2.59 -11.81 -2.62
N GLY A 35 -2.11 -10.90 -3.47
CA GLY A 35 -1.00 -11.19 -4.38
C GLY A 35 0.30 -11.56 -3.66
N ILE A 36 0.61 -10.88 -2.55
CA ILE A 36 1.77 -11.19 -1.69
C ILE A 36 1.60 -12.55 -1.02
N TYR A 37 0.42 -12.83 -0.46
CA TYR A 37 0.06 -14.13 0.12
C TYR A 37 0.31 -15.27 -0.88
N LEU A 38 -0.21 -15.15 -2.11
CA LEU A 38 -0.04 -16.18 -3.14
C LEU A 38 1.44 -16.42 -3.48
N LYS A 39 2.23 -15.35 -3.63
CA LYS A 39 3.68 -15.47 -3.87
C LYS A 39 4.39 -16.16 -2.71
N ARG A 40 4.06 -15.78 -1.47
CA ARG A 40 4.64 -16.34 -0.25
C ARG A 40 4.35 -17.83 -0.11
N VAL A 41 3.10 -18.24 -0.36
CA VAL A 41 2.69 -19.66 -0.34
C VAL A 41 3.40 -20.43 -1.46
N ALA A 42 3.45 -19.88 -2.67
CA ALA A 42 4.11 -20.53 -3.81
C ALA A 42 5.62 -20.72 -3.60
N SER A 43 6.28 -19.80 -2.88
CA SER A 43 7.71 -19.91 -2.55
C SER A 43 8.01 -20.74 -1.31
N GLY A 44 6.99 -21.25 -0.61
CA GLY A 44 7.16 -21.97 0.66
C GLY A 44 7.71 -21.10 1.81
N THR A 45 7.59 -19.77 1.69
CA THR A 45 8.13 -18.84 2.69
C THR A 45 7.18 -18.70 3.87
N LYS A 46 7.73 -18.69 5.09
CA LYS A 46 6.94 -18.43 6.31
C LYS A 46 6.53 -16.97 6.38
N GLY A 47 5.31 -16.71 6.88
CA GLY A 47 4.81 -15.37 7.18
C GLY A 47 3.33 -15.42 7.58
N THR A 48 2.78 -14.25 7.91
CA THR A 48 1.39 -14.11 8.35
C THR A 48 0.59 -13.20 7.42
N PRO A 49 -0.75 -13.34 7.38
CA PRO A 49 -1.61 -12.41 6.64
C PRO A 49 -1.39 -10.93 7.03
N GLU A 50 -1.12 -10.66 8.31
CA GLU A 50 -0.83 -9.31 8.80
C GLU A 50 0.45 -8.74 8.17
N GLN A 51 1.49 -9.56 8.02
CA GLN A 51 2.73 -9.15 7.36
C GLN A 51 2.51 -8.87 5.88
N ASP A 52 1.70 -9.69 5.21
CA ASP A 52 1.35 -9.50 3.80
C ASP A 52 0.55 -8.19 3.62
N TRP A 53 -0.34 -7.87 4.57
CA TRP A 53 -1.09 -6.62 4.58
C TRP A 53 -0.20 -5.39 4.77
N LEU A 54 0.69 -5.41 5.77
CA LEU A 54 1.62 -4.29 6.01
C LEU A 54 2.53 -4.04 4.81
N ALA A 55 2.99 -5.10 4.14
CA ALA A 55 3.76 -4.98 2.92
C ALA A 55 2.93 -4.37 1.77
N ALA A 56 1.67 -4.75 1.64
CA ALA A 56 0.75 -4.19 0.66
C ALA A 56 0.46 -2.70 0.91
N GLU A 57 0.22 -2.31 2.16
CA GLU A 57 0.02 -0.91 2.55
C GLU A 57 1.23 -0.06 2.16
N GLU A 58 2.45 -0.54 2.39
CA GLU A 58 3.67 0.18 2.03
C GLU A 58 3.81 0.36 0.51
N ILE A 59 3.46 -0.65 -0.28
CA ILE A 59 3.46 -0.57 -1.75
C ILE A 59 2.45 0.48 -2.23
N VAL A 60 1.21 0.41 -1.74
CA VAL A 60 0.14 1.34 -2.12
C VAL A 60 0.47 2.77 -1.68
N ARG A 61 1.00 2.93 -0.45
CA ARG A 61 1.50 4.19 0.10
C ARG A 61 2.53 4.83 -0.83
N ARG A 62 3.55 4.07 -1.25
CA ARG A 62 4.59 4.57 -2.18
C ARG A 62 3.98 5.00 -3.51
N ARG A 63 3.04 4.24 -4.05
CA ARG A 63 2.37 4.61 -5.30
C ARG A 63 1.57 5.91 -5.15
N PHE A 64 0.83 6.10 -4.05
CA PHE A 64 0.14 7.36 -3.77
C PHE A 64 1.10 8.54 -3.61
N ILE A 65 2.26 8.33 -2.99
CA ILE A 65 3.31 9.35 -2.89
C ILE A 65 3.81 9.75 -4.28
N ILE A 66 4.10 8.77 -5.15
CA ILE A 66 4.54 9.01 -6.53
C ILE A 66 3.45 9.76 -7.31
N GLU A 67 2.20 9.30 -7.27
CA GLU A 67 1.06 9.96 -7.92
C GLU A 67 0.90 11.42 -7.46
N LEU A 68 1.13 11.69 -6.18
CA LEU A 68 1.04 13.04 -5.63
C LEU A 68 2.19 13.96 -6.09
N LEU A 69 3.41 13.42 -6.17
CA LEU A 69 4.61 14.20 -6.52
C LEU A 69 4.81 14.38 -8.02
N GLU A 70 4.45 13.36 -8.80
CA GLU A 70 4.76 13.27 -10.24
C GLU A 70 3.50 13.36 -11.12
N GLY A 71 2.31 13.34 -10.52
CA GLY A 71 1.03 13.24 -11.22
C GLY A 71 0.62 11.78 -11.49
N PRO A 72 -0.64 11.52 -11.86
CA PRO A 72 -1.10 10.17 -12.17
C PRO A 72 -0.32 9.61 -13.38
N ALA A 73 0.15 8.36 -13.28
CA ALA A 73 0.74 7.66 -14.41
C ALA A 73 -0.29 7.59 -15.55
N SER A 74 0.10 8.09 -16.73
CA SER A 74 -0.72 8.14 -17.94
C SER A 74 -0.96 6.76 -18.55
#